data_AF-A0A166VAZ4-F1
#
_entry.id   AF-A0A166VAZ4-F1
#
_cell.length_a   1.000
_cell.length_b   1.000
_cell.length_c   1.000
_cell.angle_alpha   90.00
_cell.angle_beta   90.00
_cell.angle_gamma   90.00
#
_symmetry.space_group_name_H-M   'P 1'
#
loop_
_entity.id
_entity.type
_entity.pdbx_description
1 polymer ?
#
loop_
_entity_poly.entity_id
_entity_poly.type
_entity_poly.pdbx_seq_one_letter_code
_entity_poly.pdbx_strand_id
1 'polypeptide(L)'
;MPNQLRKTLKSFFRRGAKPTESQFAKWIDACLLLGEDGISKDGSGLEISKNLVVKGNLIVDGTFWLSDGALPESNDVMNPNLGQTPKGAVFLWFGETLPYGYEFCDGKNGRPYLAPPECTSNGLNYIIKVIG
;
A
#
# COMPACT_ATOMS: atom_id res chain seq x y z
N MET A 1 11.21 -22.27 19.32
CA MET A 1 10.35 -21.26 19.98
C MET A 1 11.18 -20.02 20.37
N PRO A 2 11.19 -18.95 19.55
CA PRO A 2 12.04 -17.76 19.75
C PRO A 2 11.82 -17.03 21.09
N ASN A 3 10.64 -17.18 21.71
CA ASN A 3 10.31 -16.61 23.02
C ASN A 3 11.15 -17.22 24.18
N GLN A 4 11.68 -18.43 24.00
CA GLN A 4 12.51 -19.11 24.99
C GLN A 4 13.93 -18.55 25.04
N LEU A 5 14.49 -18.16 23.89
CA LEU A 5 15.83 -17.56 23.78
C LEU A 5 15.90 -16.20 24.50
N ARG A 6 14.91 -15.32 24.28
CA ARG A 6 14.85 -13.99 24.90
C ARG A 6 14.72 -14.05 26.43
N LYS A 7 13.97 -15.02 26.97
CA LYS A 7 13.85 -15.26 28.42
C LYS A 7 15.16 -15.75 29.02
N THR A 8 15.81 -16.72 28.38
CA THR A 8 17.10 -17.27 28.82
C THR A 8 18.20 -16.19 28.84
N LEU A 9 18.29 -15.36 27.80
CA LEU A 9 19.29 -14.29 27.73
C LEU A 9 19.07 -13.19 28.79
N LYS A 10 17.82 -12.77 29.02
CA LYS A 10 17.50 -11.83 30.12
C LYS A 10 17.91 -12.39 31.49
N SER A 11 17.89 -13.71 31.69
CA SER A 11 18.32 -14.33 32.94
C SER A 11 19.83 -14.29 33.16
N PHE A 12 20.64 -14.27 32.09
CA PHE A 12 22.10 -14.15 32.19
C PHE A 12 22.48 -12.74 32.67
N PHE A 13 21.91 -11.70 32.05
CA PHE A 13 22.13 -10.30 32.46
C PHE A 13 21.66 -10.02 33.89
N ARG A 14 20.50 -10.54 34.30
CA ARG A 14 19.98 -10.37 35.68
C ARG A 14 20.83 -11.04 36.76
N ARG A 15 21.56 -12.11 36.41
CA ARG A 15 22.41 -12.86 37.34
C ARG A 15 23.87 -12.44 37.28
N GLY A 16 24.22 -11.43 36.47
CA GLY A 16 25.61 -11.03 36.23
C GLY A 16 26.45 -12.09 35.51
N ALA A 17 25.80 -13.08 34.90
CA ALA A 17 26.48 -14.19 34.23
C ALA A 17 26.79 -13.80 32.78
N LYS A 18 28.04 -14.02 32.35
CA LYS A 18 28.50 -13.74 30.99
C LYS A 18 27.96 -14.80 30.03
N PRO A 19 27.18 -14.43 28.99
CA PRO A 19 26.78 -15.36 27.93
C PRO A 19 28.02 -15.92 27.23
N THR A 20 27.93 -17.14 26.71
CA THR A 20 28.98 -17.65 25.81
C THR A 20 28.94 -16.93 24.47
N GLU A 21 30.05 -16.94 23.73
CA GLU A 21 30.16 -16.32 22.41
C GLU A 21 29.06 -16.81 21.45
N SER A 22 28.81 -18.12 21.39
CA SER A 22 27.73 -18.70 20.58
C SER A 22 26.33 -18.24 21.01
N GLN A 23 26.10 -18.06 22.31
CA GLN A 23 24.82 -17.56 22.81
C GLN A 23 24.61 -16.08 22.47
N PHE A 24 25.70 -15.31 22.41
CA PHE A 24 25.68 -13.90 22.03
C PHE A 24 25.49 -13.71 20.52
N ALA A 25 26.17 -14.51 19.69
CA ALA A 25 25.97 -14.52 18.24
C ALA A 25 24.51 -14.83 17.88
N LYS A 26 23.93 -15.89 18.47
CA LYS A 26 22.52 -16.23 18.30
C LYS A 26 21.55 -15.12 18.74
N TRP A 27 21.96 -14.26 19.65
CA TRP A 27 21.14 -13.12 20.07
C TRP A 27 21.14 -12.00 19.03
N ILE A 28 22.31 -11.69 18.47
CA ILE A 28 22.46 -10.74 17.37
C ILE A 28 21.62 -11.20 16.18
N ASP A 29 21.77 -12.46 15.77
CA ASP A 29 21.03 -13.04 14.62
C ASP A 29 19.50 -13.09 14.85
N ALA A 30 19.06 -13.13 16.12
CA ALA A 30 17.64 -13.21 16.45
C ALA A 30 16.98 -11.84 16.61
N CYS A 31 17.75 -10.75 16.63
CA CYS A 31 17.22 -9.40 16.72
C CYS A 31 17.09 -8.79 15.33
N LEU A 32 16.00 -8.02 15.12
CA LEU A 32 15.89 -7.18 13.92
C LEU A 32 16.96 -6.10 13.98
N LEU A 33 17.80 -6.06 12.94
CA LEU A 33 18.81 -5.04 12.74
C LEU A 33 18.16 -3.93 11.91
N LEU A 34 17.53 -2.98 12.61
CA LEU A 34 16.68 -1.92 12.06
C LEU A 34 17.27 -1.21 10.81
N GLY A 35 18.60 -1.05 10.72
CA GLY A 35 19.23 -0.52 9.50
C GLY A 35 19.41 -1.53 8.35
N GLU A 36 19.85 -2.75 8.66
CA GLU A 36 20.20 -3.77 7.66
C GLU A 36 18.97 -4.48 7.09
N ASP A 37 17.95 -4.65 7.94
CA ASP A 37 16.68 -5.28 7.60
C ASP A 37 15.72 -4.32 6.87
N GLY A 38 16.10 -3.04 6.71
CA GLY A 38 15.29 -2.03 6.03
C GLY A 38 14.09 -1.57 6.84
N ILE A 39 14.24 -1.46 8.16
CA ILE A 39 13.19 -1.03 9.11
C ILE A 39 13.69 0.16 9.93
N SER A 40 13.47 1.38 9.46
CA SER A 40 13.85 2.60 10.18
C SER A 40 12.69 3.13 11.01
N LYS A 41 13.01 3.80 12.12
CA LYS A 41 12.06 4.71 12.78
C LYS A 41 12.44 6.12 12.36
N ASP A 42 11.52 6.82 11.72
CA ASP A 42 11.67 8.26 11.49
C ASP A 42 10.98 9.05 12.63
N GLY A 43 11.11 10.37 12.63
CA GLY A 43 10.48 11.22 13.66
C GLY A 43 8.95 11.14 13.69
N SER A 44 8.33 10.59 12.65
CA SER A 44 6.88 10.52 12.41
C SER A 44 6.29 9.10 12.47
N GLY A 45 7.10 8.04 12.47
CA GLY A 45 6.60 6.69 12.29
C GLY A 45 7.65 5.61 12.04
N LEU A 46 7.16 4.48 11.53
CA LEU A 46 7.94 3.30 11.14
C LEU A 46 8.00 3.25 9.62
N GLU A 47 9.20 3.23 9.07
CA GLU A 47 9.47 3.12 7.65
C GLU A 47 9.98 1.70 7.33
N ILE A 48 9.46 1.13 6.25
CA ILE A 48 9.93 -0.15 5.70
C ILE A 48 10.40 0.13 4.29
N SER A 49 11.72 0.07 4.07
CA SER A 49 12.35 0.38 2.78
C SER A 49 12.44 -0.82 1.83
N LYS A 50 11.99 -1.99 2.28
CA LYS A 50 11.90 -3.25 1.53
C LYS A 50 10.43 -3.73 1.48
N ASN A 51 10.20 -4.92 0.94
CA ASN A 51 8.86 -5.48 0.84
C ASN A 51 8.27 -5.84 2.23
N LEU A 52 7.03 -5.42 2.48
CA LEU A 52 6.22 -5.89 3.61
C LEU A 52 5.25 -6.98 3.13
N VAL A 53 5.34 -8.18 3.71
CA VAL A 53 4.41 -9.29 3.43
C VAL A 53 3.58 -9.60 4.68
N VAL A 54 2.25 -9.48 4.57
CA VAL A 54 1.31 -9.80 5.65
C VAL A 54 0.63 -11.13 5.34
N LYS A 55 0.92 -12.17 6.13
CA LYS A 55 0.36 -13.53 5.94
C LYS A 55 -1.03 -13.73 6.57
N GLY A 56 -1.70 -12.66 6.95
CA GLY A 56 -3.00 -12.66 7.61
C GLY A 56 -3.73 -11.35 7.35
N ASN A 57 -4.73 -11.04 8.19
CA ASN A 57 -5.49 -9.80 8.04
C ASN A 57 -4.67 -8.61 8.55
N LEU A 58 -4.64 -7.53 7.76
CA LEU A 58 -4.18 -6.22 8.20
C LEU A 58 -5.41 -5.44 8.71
N ILE A 59 -5.41 -5.10 9.99
CA ILE A 59 -6.43 -4.23 10.61
C ILE A 59 -5.76 -2.89 10.92
N VAL A 60 -6.34 -1.80 10.42
CA VAL A 60 -5.85 -0.44 10.63
C VAL A 60 -6.93 0.37 11.33
N ASP A 61 -6.61 0.89 12.51
CA ASP A 61 -7.45 1.84 13.23
C ASP A 61 -7.02 3.26 12.83
N GLY A 62 -7.67 3.81 11.80
CA GLY A 62 -7.30 5.07 11.17
C GLY A 62 -7.32 4.99 9.64
N THR A 63 -6.36 5.63 9.00
CA THR A 63 -6.30 5.75 7.53
C THR A 63 -5.09 5.02 6.96
N PHE A 64 -5.29 4.32 5.84
CA PHE A 64 -4.23 3.65 5.07
C PHE A 64 -4.14 4.29 3.69
N TRP A 65 -2.98 4.88 3.38
CA TRP A 65 -2.70 5.52 2.10
C TRP A 65 -1.81 4.64 1.24
N LEU A 66 -2.16 4.48 -0.04
CA LEU A 66 -1.31 3.87 -1.05
C LEU A 66 -0.81 4.98 -1.97
N SER A 67 0.49 5.25 -1.94
CA SER A 67 1.14 6.11 -2.92
C SER A 67 1.92 5.22 -3.89
N ASP A 68 1.78 5.46 -5.19
CA ASP A 68 2.69 4.87 -6.16
C ASP A 68 4.08 5.47 -5.90
N GLY A 69 5.04 4.63 -5.54
CA GLY A 69 6.42 5.08 -5.41
C GLY A 69 6.87 5.44 -6.81
N ALA A 70 7.18 6.71 -7.06
CA ALA A 70 7.64 7.18 -8.36
C ALA A 70 8.73 6.24 -8.88
N LEU A 71 8.36 5.35 -9.80
CA LEU A 71 9.32 4.54 -10.52
C LEU A 71 10.21 5.54 -11.25
N PRO A 72 11.54 5.41 -11.22
CA PRO A 72 12.37 6.19 -12.12
C PRO A 72 11.83 5.95 -13.52
N GLU A 73 11.38 7.01 -14.19
CA GLU A 73 10.83 6.97 -15.54
C GLU A 73 11.74 6.08 -16.39
N SER A 74 11.31 4.85 -16.67
CA SER A 74 12.04 4.04 -17.62
C SER A 74 11.97 4.79 -18.93
N ASN A 75 13.13 5.06 -19.52
CA ASN A 75 13.25 5.63 -20.87
C ASN A 75 12.78 4.60 -21.93
N ASP A 76 11.64 3.93 -21.69
CA ASP A 76 10.97 3.07 -22.63
C ASP A 76 10.28 3.97 -23.65
N VAL A 77 11.01 4.23 -24.73
CA VAL A 77 10.54 4.36 -26.11
C VAL A 77 9.05 4.73 -26.21
N MET A 78 8.78 6.04 -26.13
CA MET A 78 7.69 6.76 -26.80
C MET A 78 6.51 5.87 -27.22
N ASN A 79 5.76 5.33 -26.25
CA ASN A 79 4.47 4.73 -26.52
C ASN A 79 3.44 5.88 -26.49
N PRO A 80 2.86 6.31 -27.62
CA PRO A 80 1.96 7.46 -27.68
C PRO A 80 0.65 7.27 -26.89
N ASN A 81 0.46 6.09 -26.27
CA ASN A 81 -0.69 5.77 -25.43
C ASN A 81 -0.40 5.85 -23.92
N LEU A 82 0.84 6.16 -23.52
CA LEU A 82 1.23 6.33 -22.11
C LEU A 82 0.67 7.67 -21.59
N GLY A 83 -0.63 7.70 -21.29
CA GLY A 83 -1.35 8.91 -20.87
C GLY A 83 -2.79 9.00 -21.37
N GLN A 84 -3.22 8.07 -22.23
CA GLN A 84 -4.61 8.01 -22.66
C GLN A 84 -5.41 7.08 -21.73
N THR A 85 -6.45 7.64 -21.10
CA THR A 85 -7.43 6.87 -20.35
C THR A 85 -8.05 5.80 -21.25
N PRO A 86 -7.93 4.49 -20.91
CA PRO A 86 -8.43 3.43 -21.76
C PRO A 86 -9.96 3.50 -21.87
N LYS A 87 -10.47 3.11 -23.05
CA LYS A 87 -11.92 2.91 -23.24
C LYS A 87 -12.42 1.88 -22.22
N GLY A 88 -13.47 2.23 -21.49
CA GLY A 88 -14.05 1.40 -20.43
C GLY A 88 -13.60 1.79 -19.01
N ALA A 89 -12.63 2.70 -18.85
CA ALA A 89 -12.28 3.21 -17.53
C ALA A 89 -13.46 3.98 -16.91
N VAL A 90 -13.77 3.65 -15.65
CA VAL A 90 -14.87 4.24 -14.86
C VAL A 90 -14.32 5.25 -13.89
N PHE A 91 -14.95 6.43 -13.84
CA PHE A 91 -14.58 7.53 -12.97
C PHE A 91 -15.78 7.98 -12.14
N LEU A 92 -15.50 8.42 -10.93
CA LEU A 92 -16.45 9.23 -10.17
C LEU A 92 -16.37 10.67 -10.70
N TRP A 93 -17.51 11.21 -11.12
CA TRP A 93 -17.61 12.53 -11.73
C TRP A 93 -18.60 13.41 -10.97
N PHE A 94 -18.24 14.68 -10.80
CA PHE A 94 -19.11 15.69 -10.22
C PHE A 94 -19.33 16.82 -11.23
N GLY A 95 -20.57 17.03 -11.64
CA GLY A 95 -20.93 18.11 -12.57
C GLY A 95 -22.15 17.77 -13.41
N GLU A 96 -22.78 18.80 -13.97
CA GLU A 96 -24.01 18.67 -14.77
C GLU A 96 -23.73 18.24 -16.22
N THR A 97 -22.58 18.63 -16.77
CA THR A 97 -22.19 18.34 -18.15
C THR A 97 -21.09 17.29 -18.22
N LEU A 98 -21.25 16.33 -19.12
CA LEU A 98 -20.26 15.27 -19.32
C LEU A 98 -19.09 15.76 -20.19
N PRO A 99 -17.86 15.42 -19.85
CA PRO A 99 -16.71 15.64 -20.73
C PRO A 99 -16.87 14.86 -22.04
N TYR A 100 -16.31 15.41 -23.12
CA TYR A 100 -16.35 14.76 -24.43
C TYR A 100 -15.74 13.35 -24.40
N GLY A 101 -16.47 12.38 -24.95
CA GLY A 101 -16.06 10.97 -25.01
C GLY A 101 -16.27 10.18 -23.71
N TYR A 102 -17.12 10.68 -22.80
CA TYR A 102 -17.60 9.98 -21.62
C TYR A 102 -19.13 9.88 -21.62
N GLU A 103 -19.65 8.82 -21.00
CA GLU A 103 -21.09 8.58 -20.84
C GLU A 103 -21.38 8.08 -19.42
N PHE A 104 -22.65 8.11 -18.99
CA PHE A 104 -23.05 7.59 -17.68
C PHE A 104 -23.00 6.05 -17.62
N CYS A 105 -22.70 5.53 -16.42
CA CYS A 105 -22.82 4.11 -16.10
C CYS A 105 -24.29 3.74 -15.81
N ASP A 106 -25.13 3.76 -16.84
CA ASP A 106 -26.59 3.64 -16.78
C ASP A 106 -27.14 2.27 -17.21
N GLY A 107 -26.28 1.29 -17.47
CA GLY A 107 -26.72 -0.03 -17.93
C GLY A 107 -27.10 -0.10 -19.42
N LYS A 108 -27.03 1.01 -20.17
CA LYS A 108 -27.44 1.05 -21.59
C LYS A 108 -26.24 0.86 -22.53
N ASN A 109 -26.51 0.41 -23.76
CA ASN A 109 -25.50 0.16 -24.80
C ASN A 109 -24.29 -0.66 -24.32
N GLY A 110 -24.51 -1.65 -23.45
CA GLY A 110 -23.46 -2.52 -22.90
C GLY A 110 -22.61 -1.90 -21.79
N ARG A 111 -22.94 -0.69 -21.31
CA ARG A 111 -22.27 -0.06 -20.16
C ARG A 111 -22.74 -0.70 -18.86
N PRO A 112 -21.91 -0.73 -17.80
CA PRO A 112 -22.35 -1.18 -16.48
C PRO A 112 -23.40 -0.22 -15.90
N TYR A 113 -24.27 -0.73 -15.03
CA TYR A 113 -25.14 0.08 -14.20
C TYR A 113 -24.48 0.28 -12.84
N LEU A 114 -24.11 1.53 -12.51
CA LEU A 114 -23.52 1.87 -11.21
C LEU A 114 -24.35 2.99 -10.58
N ALA A 115 -25.02 2.67 -9.47
CA ALA A 115 -25.84 3.62 -8.74
C ALA A 115 -24.97 4.77 -8.19
N PRO A 116 -25.42 6.04 -8.30
CA PRO A 116 -24.72 7.17 -7.69
C PRO A 116 -24.54 6.99 -6.18
N PRO A 117 -23.45 7.49 -5.58
CA PRO A 117 -23.28 7.46 -4.13
C PRO A 117 -24.42 8.21 -3.41
N GLU A 118 -25.08 7.55 -2.47
CA GLU A 118 -26.32 8.05 -1.81
C GLU A 118 -26.12 9.29 -0.92
N CYS A 119 -24.88 9.72 -0.68
CA CYS A 119 -24.55 10.55 0.48
C CYS A 119 -24.32 12.05 0.20
N THR A 120 -24.23 12.50 -1.05
CA THR A 120 -23.86 13.92 -1.29
C THR A 120 -24.44 14.44 -2.61
N SER A 121 -25.32 15.43 -2.51
CA SER A 121 -25.66 16.46 -3.52
C SER A 121 -25.88 15.99 -4.97
N ASN A 122 -27.09 16.24 -5.49
CA ASN A 122 -27.43 16.12 -6.91
C ASN A 122 -26.27 16.60 -7.81
N GLY A 123 -25.57 15.68 -8.48
CA GLY A 123 -24.43 16.02 -9.34
C GLY A 123 -23.28 15.00 -9.35
N LEU A 124 -23.18 14.12 -8.35
CA LEU A 124 -22.17 13.06 -8.31
C LEU A 124 -22.66 11.80 -9.05
N ASN A 125 -21.92 11.33 -10.06
CA ASN A 125 -22.29 10.17 -10.89
C ASN A 125 -21.07 9.35 -11.30
N TYR A 126 -21.28 8.08 -11.66
CA TYR A 126 -20.25 7.27 -12.32
C TYR A 126 -20.31 7.44 -13.84
N ILE A 127 -19.16 7.76 -14.44
CA ILE A 127 -19.01 7.94 -15.89
C ILE A 127 -17.97 6.97 -16.45
N ILE A 128 -18.10 6.61 -17.72
CA ILE A 128 -17.23 5.65 -18.41
C ILE A 128 -16.66 6.27 -19.69
N LYS A 129 -15.37 6.08 -19.95
CA LYS A 129 -14.74 6.49 -21.21
C LYS A 129 -15.24 5.62 -22.35
N VAL A 130 -15.85 6.22 -23.37
CA VAL A 130 -16.41 5.48 -24.52
C VAL A 130 -15.63 5.64 -25.83
N ILE A 131 -14.82 6.70 -25.93
CA ILE A 131 -13.96 7.00 -27.08
C ILE A 131 -12.50 6.84 -26.66
N GLY A 132 -11.67 6.17 -27.46
CA GLY A 132 -10.21 6.15 -27.33
C GLY A 132 -9.60 7.03 -28.41
#